data_AF-A0A2W4SK02-F1
#
_entry.id   AF-A0A2W4SK02-F1
#
_cell.length_a   1.000
_cell.length_b   1.000
_cell.length_c   1.000
_cell.angle_alpha   90.00
_cell.angle_beta   90.00
_cell.angle_gamma   90.00
#
_symmetry.space_group_name_H-M   'P 1'
#
loop_
_entity.id
_entity.type
_entity.pdbx_description
1 polymer ?
#
loop_
_entity_poly.entity_id
_entity_poly.type
_entity_poly.pdbx_seq_one_letter_code
_entity_poly.pdbx_strand_id
1 'polypeptide(L)'
;MLADGARQRGHAFEAQALVGLSGGLCPLEDLCLHDAGMDVRSPTRDIARAAAMFDERRRLAQREPAEVLSESALRLRLGIEGFPDPDRPDKATTMSGTAKGGTAPWDRIDLGEDDDDQTGKDELDLADEDGLGNPAFAEIDALLVRTRKKLDAWNDLSSDEGRKSLTLRDPGYDAAGRFEGWLNIREEGRGLPAALSAALALDAWLWLEPSERAGELGFAFSATVLRQRGLAAAHLPAIGLGLRRGKFRWSPHQVLGVRVAGLLGAFAEAAAFGQSDLDRLSLARTVMLRRCEKRRGNSKLAELVDLFVSSPLVTVQLAAARLKVTPQAVEAMLKDLGGSLPRELTGRKRYRAWGIM
;
A
#
# COMPACT_ATOMS: atom_id res chain seq x y z
N MET A 1 -15.35 -12.02 -9.95
CA MET A 1 -15.65 -10.63 -10.35
C MET A 1 -16.25 -9.79 -9.22
N LEU A 2 -17.47 -10.07 -8.73
CA LEU A 2 -18.05 -9.30 -7.62
C LEU A 2 -17.29 -9.48 -6.29
N ALA A 3 -16.93 -10.73 -5.95
CA ALA A 3 -16.10 -11.02 -4.79
C ALA A 3 -14.73 -10.30 -4.85
N ASP A 4 -14.07 -10.30 -6.02
CA ASP A 4 -12.76 -9.65 -6.18
C ASP A 4 -12.88 -8.12 -6.05
N GLY A 5 -13.94 -7.53 -6.63
CA GLY A 5 -14.22 -6.12 -6.49
C GLY A 5 -14.50 -5.69 -5.06
N ALA A 6 -15.24 -6.50 -4.30
CA ALA A 6 -15.50 -6.25 -2.89
C ALA A 6 -14.22 -6.36 -2.05
N ARG A 7 -13.36 -7.34 -2.33
CA ARG A 7 -12.04 -7.47 -1.67
C ARG A 7 -11.16 -6.24 -1.94
N GLN A 8 -11.03 -5.84 -3.20
CA GLN A 8 -10.21 -4.68 -3.59
C GLN A 8 -10.68 -3.39 -2.88
N ARG A 9 -11.98 -3.13 -2.88
CA ARG A 9 -12.55 -1.98 -2.15
C ARG A 9 -12.38 -2.10 -0.64
N GLY A 10 -12.58 -3.29 -0.08
CA GLY A 10 -12.36 -3.56 1.34
C GLY A 10 -10.95 -3.23 1.82
N HIS A 11 -9.92 -3.51 1.01
CA HIS A 11 -8.55 -3.10 1.31
C HIS A 11 -8.40 -1.57 1.34
N ALA A 12 -9.00 -0.85 0.38
CA ALA A 12 -8.93 0.60 0.29
C ALA A 12 -9.69 1.29 1.43
N PHE A 13 -10.89 0.81 1.76
CA PHE A 13 -11.68 1.30 2.88
C PHE A 13 -10.94 1.13 4.22
N GLU A 14 -10.25 0.00 4.41
CA GLU A 14 -9.47 -0.21 5.62
C GLU A 14 -8.32 0.80 5.71
N ALA A 15 -7.50 0.91 4.67
CA ALA A 15 -6.36 1.83 4.67
C ALA A 15 -6.79 3.29 4.92
N GLN A 16 -7.88 3.71 4.26
CA GLN A 16 -8.48 5.02 4.47
C GLN A 16 -8.96 5.21 5.92
N ALA A 17 -9.58 4.18 6.50
CA ALA A 17 -10.08 4.25 7.86
C ALA A 17 -8.96 4.33 8.90
N LEU A 18 -7.89 3.56 8.73
CA LEU A 18 -6.73 3.54 9.63
C LEU A 18 -5.98 4.88 9.62
N VAL A 19 -5.80 5.49 8.46
CA VAL A 19 -5.27 6.86 8.37
C VAL A 19 -6.18 7.84 9.11
N GLY A 20 -7.49 7.74 8.91
CA GLY A 20 -8.48 8.57 9.60
C GLY A 20 -8.48 8.40 11.12
N LEU A 21 -8.29 7.18 11.64
CA LEU A 21 -8.21 6.90 13.09
C LEU A 21 -6.99 7.57 13.74
N SER A 22 -5.89 7.70 12.99
CA SER A 22 -4.71 8.46 13.43
C SER A 22 -4.80 9.98 13.18
N GLY A 23 -5.95 10.49 12.75
CA GLY A 23 -6.18 11.91 12.48
C GLY A 23 -5.69 12.42 11.11
N GLY A 24 -5.26 11.53 10.23
CA GLY A 24 -4.84 11.87 8.86
C GLY A 24 -6.01 12.02 7.90
N LEU A 25 -5.77 12.68 6.76
CA LEU A 25 -6.76 12.87 5.70
C LEU A 25 -6.39 12.04 4.47
N CYS A 26 -7.23 11.07 4.15
CA CYS A 26 -7.11 10.24 2.95
C CYS A 26 -8.48 10.19 2.26
N PRO A 27 -8.71 11.00 1.22
CA PRO A 27 -9.84 10.81 0.32
C PRO A 27 -9.70 9.48 -0.40
N LEU A 28 -10.77 8.71 -0.48
CA LEU A 28 -10.71 7.36 -1.03
C LEU A 28 -10.47 7.38 -2.54
N GLU A 29 -10.97 8.42 -3.22
CA GLU A 29 -10.75 8.67 -4.63
C GLU A 29 -9.26 8.89 -4.92
N ASP A 30 -8.59 9.70 -4.08
CA ASP A 30 -7.16 9.98 -4.21
C ASP A 30 -6.32 8.73 -3.97
N LEU A 31 -6.67 7.89 -2.99
CA LEU A 31 -6.00 6.61 -2.76
C LEU A 31 -6.15 5.66 -3.95
N CYS A 32 -7.35 5.55 -4.53
CA CYS A 32 -7.58 4.70 -5.70
C CYS A 32 -6.86 5.24 -6.95
N LEU A 33 -6.74 6.55 -7.09
CA LEU A 33 -5.97 7.18 -8.16
C LEU A 33 -4.47 6.97 -7.99
N HIS A 34 -3.98 7.02 -6.76
CA HIS A 34 -2.59 6.74 -6.42
C HIS A 34 -2.20 5.29 -6.72
N ASP A 35 -3.02 4.31 -6.30
CA ASP A 35 -2.81 2.88 -6.63
C ASP A 35 -2.76 2.64 -8.16
N ALA A 36 -3.52 3.43 -8.92
CA ALA A 36 -3.52 3.36 -10.38
C ALA A 36 -2.38 4.16 -11.06
N GLY A 37 -1.51 4.84 -10.29
CA GLY A 37 -0.45 5.70 -10.84
C GLY A 37 -0.99 6.95 -11.55
N MET A 38 -2.18 7.42 -11.17
CA MET A 38 -2.90 8.54 -11.81
C MET A 38 -3.18 9.69 -10.85
N ASP A 39 -2.22 9.96 -9.98
CA ASP A 39 -2.29 11.05 -9.02
C ASP A 39 -2.72 12.37 -9.67
N VAL A 40 -3.71 13.02 -9.05
CA VAL A 40 -4.16 14.34 -9.51
C VAL A 40 -3.20 15.44 -9.06
N ARG A 41 -2.56 15.21 -7.91
CA ARG A 41 -1.65 16.11 -7.20
C ARG A 41 -0.55 15.24 -6.57
N SER A 42 0.58 15.84 -6.21
CA SER A 42 1.63 15.12 -5.50
C SER A 42 1.06 14.41 -4.26
N PRO A 43 1.30 13.10 -4.08
CA PRO A 43 0.71 12.33 -3.00
C PRO A 43 1.18 12.87 -1.65
N THR A 44 0.24 13.08 -0.74
CA THR A 44 0.57 13.49 0.62
C THR A 44 1.17 12.31 1.38
N ARG A 45 1.82 12.58 2.53
CA ARG A 45 2.31 11.53 3.44
C ARG A 45 1.20 10.55 3.83
N ASP A 46 -0.02 11.05 4.02
CA ASP A 46 -1.18 10.25 4.41
C ASP A 46 -1.65 9.33 3.28
N ILE A 47 -1.61 9.80 2.02
CA ILE A 47 -1.88 8.96 0.84
C ILE A 47 -0.79 7.88 0.69
N ALA A 48 0.48 8.25 0.79
CA ALA A 48 1.59 7.30 0.70
C ALA A 48 1.52 6.23 1.81
N ARG A 49 1.18 6.63 3.04
CA ARG A 49 0.98 5.71 4.16
C ARG A 49 -0.23 4.79 3.94
N ALA A 50 -1.35 5.32 3.45
CA ALA A 50 -2.52 4.50 3.09
C ALA A 50 -2.19 3.50 1.97
N ALA A 51 -1.43 3.91 0.96
CA ALA A 51 -0.98 3.04 -0.13
C ALA A 51 -0.12 1.88 0.38
N ALA A 52 0.82 2.16 1.29
CA ALA A 52 1.63 1.11 1.92
C ALA A 52 0.78 0.11 2.71
N MET A 53 -0.24 0.57 3.46
CA MET A 53 -1.19 -0.33 4.14
C MET A 53 -2.03 -1.14 3.16
N PHE A 54 -2.48 -0.50 2.08
CA PHE A 54 -3.28 -1.13 1.03
C PHE A 54 -2.53 -2.27 0.35
N ASP A 55 -1.28 -2.03 -0.05
CA ASP A 55 -0.41 -3.04 -0.66
C ASP A 55 -0.08 -4.16 0.32
N GLU A 56 0.17 -3.83 1.57
CA GLU A 56 0.42 -4.83 2.60
C GLU A 56 -0.79 -5.74 2.78
N ARG A 57 -2.01 -5.19 2.87
CA ARG A 57 -3.23 -6.00 2.97
C ARG A 57 -3.43 -6.89 1.74
N ARG A 58 -3.10 -6.42 0.53
CA ARG A 58 -3.15 -7.25 -0.69
C ARG A 58 -2.16 -8.41 -0.64
N ARG A 59 -0.92 -8.16 -0.18
CA ARG A 59 0.09 -9.20 0.03
C ARG A 59 -0.39 -10.24 1.05
N LEU A 60 -0.92 -9.80 2.18
CA LEU A 60 -1.42 -10.70 3.23
C LEU A 60 -2.63 -11.53 2.77
N ALA A 61 -3.52 -10.94 1.97
CA ALA A 61 -4.70 -11.64 1.44
C ALA A 61 -4.34 -12.78 0.48
N GLN A 62 -3.19 -12.72 -0.18
CA GLN A 62 -2.72 -13.75 -1.13
C GLN A 62 -1.99 -14.92 -0.45
N ARG A 63 -1.56 -14.75 0.80
CA ARG A 63 -0.84 -15.78 1.56
C ARG A 63 -1.79 -16.64 2.38
N GLU A 64 -1.33 -17.82 2.77
CA GLU A 64 -2.08 -18.66 3.72
C GLU A 64 -2.05 -18.03 5.12
N PRO A 65 -3.20 -17.97 5.83
CA PRO A 65 -3.27 -17.31 7.14
C PRO A 65 -2.29 -17.89 8.17
N ALA A 66 -2.06 -19.21 8.13
CA ALA A 66 -1.13 -19.88 9.02
C ALA A 66 0.33 -19.44 8.79
N GLU A 67 0.72 -19.20 7.54
CA GLU A 67 2.06 -18.69 7.22
C GLU A 67 2.23 -17.23 7.68
N VAL A 68 1.20 -16.41 7.48
CA VAL A 68 1.20 -15.00 7.91
C VAL A 68 1.33 -14.87 9.42
N LEU A 69 0.65 -15.74 10.17
CA LEU A 69 0.62 -15.73 11.63
C LEU A 69 1.71 -16.61 12.27
N SER A 70 2.56 -17.25 11.46
CA SER A 70 3.69 -18.01 11.97
C SER A 70 4.64 -17.09 12.72
N GLU A 71 5.19 -17.58 13.83
CA GLU A 71 6.10 -16.80 14.66
C GLU A 71 7.32 -16.30 13.87
N SER A 72 7.92 -17.17 13.06
CA SER A 72 9.07 -16.83 12.22
C SER A 72 8.76 -15.72 11.22
N ALA A 73 7.61 -15.78 10.53
CA ALA A 73 7.21 -14.73 9.60
C ALA A 73 6.95 -13.39 10.30
N LEU A 74 6.36 -13.42 11.49
CA LEU A 74 6.07 -12.22 12.26
C LEU A 74 7.35 -11.58 12.84
N ARG A 75 8.27 -12.38 13.39
CA ARG A 75 9.59 -11.89 13.86
C ARG A 75 10.36 -11.24 12.72
N LEU A 76 10.43 -11.90 11.56
CA LEU A 76 11.06 -11.36 10.35
C LEU A 76 10.40 -10.05 9.93
N ARG A 77 9.05 -9.99 9.95
CA ARG A 77 8.29 -8.81 9.53
C ARG A 77 8.50 -7.61 10.45
N LEU A 78 8.72 -7.85 11.74
CA LEU A 78 8.99 -6.84 12.76
C LEU A 78 10.48 -6.45 12.85
N GLY A 79 11.35 -7.20 12.18
CA GLY A 79 12.80 -7.01 12.30
C GLY A 79 13.32 -7.36 13.70
N ILE A 80 12.70 -8.34 14.37
CA ILE A 80 13.16 -8.89 15.63
C ILE A 80 14.17 -9.99 15.29
N GLU A 81 15.46 -9.72 15.45
CA GLU A 81 16.53 -10.69 15.18
C GLU A 81 16.50 -11.84 16.20
N GLY A 82 16.84 -13.06 15.74
CA GLY A 82 17.07 -14.22 16.63
C GLY A 82 16.14 -15.43 16.49
N PHE A 83 15.85 -15.92 15.28
CA PHE A 83 15.31 -17.27 15.12
C PHE A 83 16.26 -18.10 14.23
N PRO A 84 17.08 -19.00 14.80
CA PRO A 84 17.73 -20.03 14.01
C PRO A 84 16.66 -21.02 13.58
N ASP A 85 16.51 -21.19 12.27
CA ASP A 85 15.67 -22.23 11.69
C ASP A 85 16.28 -23.60 12.01
N PRO A 86 15.63 -24.47 12.81
CA PRO A 86 16.20 -25.76 13.20
C PRO A 86 16.33 -26.74 12.02
N ASP A 87 15.66 -26.49 10.88
CA ASP A 87 15.66 -27.37 9.71
C ASP A 87 16.57 -26.89 8.57
N ARG A 88 17.36 -25.83 8.78
CA ARG A 88 18.32 -25.35 7.78
C ARG A 88 19.71 -25.88 8.09
N PRO A 89 20.25 -26.85 7.34
CA PRO A 89 21.64 -27.25 7.54
C PRO A 89 22.55 -26.05 7.22
N ASP A 90 23.44 -25.73 8.17
CA ASP A 90 24.43 -24.68 8.09
C ASP A 90 25.23 -24.78 6.79
N LYS A 91 24.86 -23.99 5.79
CA LYS A 91 25.76 -23.68 4.68
C LYS A 91 26.57 -22.47 5.09
N ALA A 92 27.80 -22.76 5.52
CA ALA A 92 28.89 -21.82 5.58
C ALA A 92 28.84 -20.87 4.38
N THR A 93 28.82 -19.57 4.68
CA THR A 93 28.84 -18.47 3.74
C THR A 93 30.07 -18.55 2.83
N THR A 94 29.93 -19.18 1.67
CA THR A 94 30.84 -18.98 0.55
C THR A 94 30.32 -17.82 -0.29
N MET A 95 31.01 -16.69 -0.21
CA MET A 95 30.89 -15.60 -1.15
C MET A 95 31.27 -16.06 -2.56
N SER A 96 30.32 -16.01 -3.50
CA SER A 96 30.57 -15.78 -4.94
C SER A 96 29.24 -15.69 -5.69
N GLY A 97 29.11 -14.72 -6.60
CA GLY A 97 28.08 -14.71 -7.63
C GLY A 97 27.37 -13.37 -7.82
N THR A 98 28.04 -12.46 -8.52
CA THR A 98 27.49 -11.30 -9.24
C THR A 98 26.05 -11.45 -9.71
N ALA A 99 25.16 -10.57 -9.27
CA ALA A 99 23.86 -10.32 -9.90
C ALA A 99 23.71 -8.82 -10.18
N LYS A 100 23.61 -8.51 -11.48
CA LYS A 100 23.43 -7.18 -12.06
C LYS A 100 22.27 -6.43 -11.39
N GLY A 101 22.57 -5.24 -10.85
CA GLY A 101 21.56 -4.29 -10.43
C GLY A 101 20.71 -3.85 -11.62
N GLY A 102 19.39 -4.05 -11.52
CA GLY A 102 18.43 -3.47 -12.44
C GLY A 102 18.29 -1.99 -12.15
N THR A 103 18.65 -1.16 -13.12
CA THR A 103 18.49 0.29 -13.13
C THR A 103 17.02 0.68 -13.03
N ALA A 104 16.71 1.73 -12.26
CA ALA A 104 15.36 2.24 -12.10
C ALA A 104 14.86 2.95 -13.38
N PRO A 105 13.54 2.94 -13.69
CA PRO A 105 13.00 3.33 -15.00
C PRO A 105 13.04 4.82 -15.39
N TRP A 106 13.80 5.67 -14.70
CA TRP A 106 13.90 7.13 -15.00
C TRP A 106 15.19 7.52 -15.72
N ASP A 107 16.16 6.60 -15.88
CA ASP A 107 17.44 6.82 -16.58
C ASP A 107 17.35 6.68 -18.11
N ARG A 108 16.15 6.80 -18.69
CA ARG A 108 15.94 6.76 -20.14
C ARG A 108 15.28 8.05 -20.61
N ILE A 109 16.05 9.13 -20.59
CA ILE A 109 15.82 10.25 -21.50
C ILE A 109 16.93 10.14 -22.55
N ASP A 110 16.59 9.48 -23.64
CA ASP A 110 17.36 9.43 -24.88
C ASP A 110 17.05 10.75 -25.61
N LEU A 111 17.90 11.76 -25.42
CA LEU A 111 17.91 12.95 -26.27
C LEU A 111 18.64 12.56 -27.54
N GLY A 112 17.89 12.03 -28.50
CA GLY A 112 18.35 11.74 -29.84
C GLY A 112 18.94 12.98 -30.49
N GLU A 113 20.16 12.82 -31.00
CA GLU A 113 20.80 13.66 -32.00
C GLU A 113 19.93 13.68 -33.27
N ASP A 114 19.64 14.88 -33.80
CA ASP A 114 19.74 15.18 -35.24
C ASP A 114 19.53 16.68 -35.52
N ASP A 115 20.59 17.24 -36.08
CA ASP A 115 20.77 18.26 -37.12
C ASP A 115 20.19 19.71 -37.08
N ASP A 116 21.14 20.59 -37.40
CA ASP A 116 21.10 21.87 -38.11
C ASP A 116 20.43 23.10 -37.46
N ASP A 117 21.26 24.06 -37.03
CA ASP A 117 21.45 25.27 -37.84
C ASP A 117 22.69 26.11 -37.44
N GLN A 118 23.34 26.66 -38.47
CA GLN A 118 24.59 27.40 -38.48
C GLN A 118 24.48 28.83 -37.91
N THR A 119 25.50 29.27 -37.18
CA THR A 119 26.17 30.60 -37.26
C THR A 119 27.21 30.64 -36.12
N GLY A 120 28.52 30.77 -36.32
CA GLY A 120 29.24 31.74 -37.14
C GLY A 120 30.27 32.40 -36.21
N LYS A 121 31.55 32.01 -36.35
CA LYS A 121 32.80 32.70 -35.95
C LYS A 121 32.84 33.37 -34.57
N ASP A 122 33.78 32.91 -33.73
CA ASP A 122 34.98 33.71 -33.46
C ASP A 122 36.07 32.79 -32.90
N GLU A 123 37.08 32.61 -33.75
CA GLU A 123 38.37 32.00 -33.43
C GLU A 123 39.14 33.05 -32.62
N LEU A 124 39.10 32.92 -31.29
CA LEU A 124 40.01 33.62 -30.40
C LEU A 124 40.95 32.57 -29.81
N ASP A 125 42.07 32.42 -30.51
CA ASP A 125 43.33 31.90 -29.99
C ASP A 125 43.62 32.59 -28.65
N LEU A 126 43.34 31.90 -27.55
CA LEU A 126 43.94 32.16 -26.26
C LEU A 126 44.78 30.95 -25.94
N ALA A 127 46.08 31.16 -26.17
CA ALA A 127 47.19 30.33 -25.81
C ALA A 127 46.96 29.53 -24.52
N ASP A 128 47.46 28.30 -24.53
CA ASP A 128 47.83 27.56 -23.34
C ASP A 128 48.67 28.45 -22.40
N GLU A 129 48.01 29.12 -21.44
CA GLU A 129 48.65 29.63 -20.24
C GLU A 129 48.60 28.52 -19.18
N ASP A 130 49.73 27.83 -19.09
CA ASP A 130 50.29 27.19 -17.91
C ASP A 130 49.50 27.40 -16.60
N GLY A 131 48.87 26.31 -16.16
CA GLY A 131 49.10 25.74 -14.84
C GLY A 131 49.24 26.70 -13.65
N LEU A 132 48.14 27.34 -13.24
CA LEU A 132 47.96 27.74 -11.85
C LEU A 132 46.50 27.50 -11.46
N GLY A 133 46.19 26.29 -10.98
CA GLY A 133 45.03 26.09 -10.11
C GLY A 133 45.14 27.12 -9.00
N ASN A 134 44.32 28.17 -9.07
CA ASN A 134 44.47 29.34 -8.22
C ASN A 134 44.49 28.87 -6.76
N PRO A 135 45.58 29.12 -6.00
CA PRO A 135 45.78 28.55 -4.67
C PRO A 135 44.66 28.94 -3.70
N ALA A 136 43.92 30.02 -3.99
CA ALA A 136 42.73 30.42 -3.24
C ALA A 136 41.57 29.39 -3.34
N PHE A 137 41.45 28.64 -4.43
CA PHE A 137 40.41 27.62 -4.60
C PHE A 137 40.88 26.21 -4.25
N ALA A 138 42.18 25.92 -4.33
CA ALA A 138 42.73 24.62 -3.92
C ALA A 138 42.47 24.32 -2.44
N GLU A 139 42.52 25.34 -1.58
CA GLU A 139 42.21 25.20 -0.16
C GLU A 139 40.70 24.97 0.07
N ILE A 140 39.85 25.61 -0.73
CA ILE A 140 38.39 25.43 -0.71
C ILE A 140 38.01 24.02 -1.19
N ASP A 141 38.64 23.53 -2.25
CA ASP A 141 38.41 22.18 -2.77
C ASP A 141 38.89 21.12 -1.78
N ALA A 142 40.05 21.32 -1.14
CA ALA A 142 40.53 20.45 -0.08
C ALA A 142 39.59 20.44 1.14
N LEU A 143 39.02 21.61 1.49
CA LEU A 143 38.01 21.73 2.54
C LEU A 143 36.72 21.01 2.14
N LEU A 144 36.23 21.16 0.91
CA LEU A 144 35.06 20.48 0.37
C LEU A 144 35.22 18.96 0.34
N VAL A 145 36.40 18.46 -0.03
CA VAL A 145 36.71 17.02 0.01
C VAL A 145 36.73 16.51 1.45
N ARG A 146 37.29 17.27 2.40
CA ARG A 146 37.26 16.89 3.83
C ARG A 146 35.86 16.95 4.42
N THR A 147 35.06 17.95 4.09
CA THR A 147 33.68 18.07 4.59
C THR A 147 32.80 17.00 3.96
N ARG A 148 32.95 16.70 2.66
CA ARG A 148 32.26 15.59 2.01
C ARG A 148 32.66 14.25 2.62
N LYS A 149 33.95 13.99 2.83
CA LYS A 149 34.43 12.78 3.51
C LYS A 149 33.93 12.68 4.96
N LYS A 150 33.82 13.80 5.68
CA LYS A 150 33.22 13.84 7.03
C LYS A 150 31.70 13.64 7.00
N LEU A 151 30.99 14.22 6.03
CA LEU A 151 29.55 14.04 5.84
C LEU A 151 29.22 12.62 5.42
N ASP A 152 29.98 12.03 4.51
CA ASP A 152 29.82 10.63 4.10
C ASP A 152 30.13 9.67 5.26
N ALA A 153 31.08 10.03 6.15
CA ALA A 153 31.36 9.28 7.37
C ALA A 153 30.29 9.47 8.48
N TRP A 154 29.67 10.65 8.55
CA TRP A 154 28.56 10.94 9.48
C TRP A 154 27.23 10.38 9.00
N ASN A 155 27.07 10.27 7.69
CA ASN A 155 25.85 9.96 6.99
C ASN A 155 26.18 8.83 6.01
N ASP A 156 26.50 7.65 6.54
CA ASP A 156 26.70 6.45 5.73
C ASP A 156 25.36 5.97 5.15
N LEU A 157 24.84 6.71 4.19
CA LEU A 157 23.62 6.37 3.44
C LEU A 157 23.88 5.25 2.43
N SER A 158 25.11 4.77 2.33
CA SER A 158 25.55 3.76 1.38
C SER A 158 25.43 2.36 1.96
N SER A 159 25.69 2.18 3.25
CA SER A 159 25.48 0.93 3.98
C SER A 159 24.05 0.77 4.47
N ASP A 160 23.64 -0.49 4.66
CA ASP A 160 22.34 -0.82 5.22
C ASP A 160 22.24 -0.39 6.71
N GLU A 161 23.37 -0.37 7.42
CA GLU A 161 23.47 0.07 8.82
C GLU A 161 23.31 1.58 8.98
N GLY A 162 23.93 2.41 8.13
CA GLY A 162 23.76 3.86 8.20
C GLY A 162 22.42 4.34 7.63
N ARG A 163 21.71 3.51 6.86
CA ARG A 163 20.27 3.71 6.58
C ARG A 163 19.39 3.33 7.77
N LYS A 164 19.76 2.28 8.52
CA LYS A 164 19.08 1.91 9.78
C LYS A 164 19.28 2.98 10.85
N SER A 165 20.43 3.66 10.91
CA SER A 165 20.70 4.73 11.89
C SER A 165 19.84 6.00 11.69
N LEU A 166 19.25 6.19 10.51
CA LEU A 166 18.25 7.24 10.26
C LEU A 166 16.85 6.89 10.80
N THR A 167 16.63 5.65 11.24
CA THR A 167 15.41 5.32 11.96
C THR A 167 15.59 5.80 13.41
N LEU A 168 14.90 6.90 13.77
CA LEU A 168 14.62 7.26 15.18
C LEU A 168 13.91 6.07 15.87
N ARG A 169 14.65 5.03 16.22
CA ARG A 169 14.21 3.93 17.07
C ARG A 169 14.74 4.21 18.47
N ASP A 170 13.89 4.04 19.47
CA ASP A 170 14.36 4.04 20.85
C ASP A 170 15.19 2.77 21.10
N PRO A 171 16.50 2.87 21.40
CA PRO A 171 17.34 1.71 21.68
C PRO A 171 16.88 0.90 22.90
N GLY A 172 16.09 1.50 23.80
CA GLY A 172 15.49 0.84 24.96
C GLY A 172 14.14 0.17 24.68
N TYR A 173 13.64 0.25 23.44
CA TYR A 173 12.35 -0.32 23.08
C TYR A 173 12.42 -1.85 22.97
N ASP A 174 11.94 -2.54 24.01
CA ASP A 174 11.87 -4.01 24.04
C ASP A 174 10.77 -4.57 23.11
N ALA A 175 11.01 -4.48 21.78
CA ALA A 175 10.12 -5.01 20.76
C ALA A 175 9.97 -6.54 20.89
N ALA A 176 11.04 -7.24 21.27
CA ALA A 176 11.04 -8.69 21.42
C ALA A 176 10.13 -9.14 22.57
N GLY A 177 10.29 -8.59 23.77
CA GLY A 177 9.45 -8.95 24.92
C GLY A 177 7.98 -8.54 24.75
N ARG A 178 7.71 -7.38 24.13
CA ARG A 178 6.33 -6.97 23.76
C ARG A 178 5.71 -7.94 22.76
N PHE A 179 6.48 -8.40 21.78
CA PHE A 179 6.03 -9.38 20.80
C PHE A 179 5.75 -10.76 21.44
N GLU A 180 6.63 -11.23 22.33
CA GLU A 180 6.40 -12.46 23.11
C GLU A 180 5.13 -12.37 23.96
N GLY A 181 4.91 -11.23 24.64
CA GLY A 181 3.67 -10.97 25.38
C GLY A 181 2.43 -11.06 24.48
N TRP A 182 2.52 -10.53 23.26
CA TRP A 182 1.43 -10.61 22.29
C TRP A 182 1.19 -12.05 21.79
N LEU A 183 2.25 -12.83 21.56
CA LEU A 183 2.11 -14.26 21.20
C LEU A 183 1.41 -15.03 22.30
N ASN A 184 1.80 -14.86 23.56
CA ASN A 184 1.19 -15.54 24.70
C ASN A 184 -0.32 -15.28 24.78
N ILE A 185 -0.76 -14.02 24.64
CA ILE A 185 -2.19 -13.68 24.61
C ILE A 185 -2.92 -14.36 23.44
N ARG A 186 -2.26 -14.46 22.28
CA ARG A 186 -2.82 -15.15 21.11
C ARG A 186 -2.98 -16.65 21.36
N GLU A 187 -2.00 -17.27 22.02
CA GLU A 187 -2.03 -18.68 22.39
C GLU A 187 -3.14 -18.99 23.41
N GLU A 188 -3.25 -18.18 24.46
CA GLU A 188 -4.35 -18.27 25.44
C GLU A 188 -5.71 -18.10 24.77
N GLY A 189 -5.80 -17.21 23.78
CA GLY A 189 -7.01 -16.94 23.02
C GLY A 189 -7.41 -18.05 22.03
N ARG A 190 -6.61 -19.10 21.80
CA ARG A 190 -6.92 -20.16 20.80
C ARG A 190 -8.20 -20.92 21.11
N GLY A 191 -8.51 -21.13 22.39
CA GLY A 191 -9.71 -21.83 22.86
C GLY A 191 -10.99 -20.99 22.77
N LEU A 192 -10.89 -19.69 22.54
CA LEU A 192 -12.02 -18.76 22.53
C LEU A 192 -12.72 -18.70 21.16
N PRO A 193 -13.96 -18.19 21.10
CA PRO A 193 -14.63 -17.86 19.85
C PRO A 193 -13.74 -16.98 18.98
N ALA A 194 -13.74 -17.23 17.66
CA ALA A 194 -12.81 -16.59 16.73
C ALA A 194 -12.87 -15.05 16.74
N ALA A 195 -14.06 -14.46 16.89
CA ALA A 195 -14.21 -13.02 17.03
C ALA A 195 -13.58 -12.47 18.33
N LEU A 196 -13.72 -13.19 19.44
CA LEU A 196 -13.12 -12.79 20.72
C LEU A 196 -11.59 -12.93 20.68
N SER A 197 -11.08 -14.04 20.15
CA SER A 197 -9.64 -14.26 19.95
C SER A 197 -9.01 -13.16 19.09
N ALA A 198 -9.65 -12.80 17.96
CA ALA A 198 -9.19 -11.74 17.09
C ALA A 198 -9.27 -10.34 17.75
N ALA A 199 -10.30 -10.08 18.56
CA ALA A 199 -10.43 -8.83 19.30
C ALA A 199 -9.37 -8.71 20.41
N LEU A 200 -9.08 -9.79 21.14
CA LEU A 200 -8.01 -9.83 22.14
C LEU A 200 -6.63 -9.65 21.50
N ALA A 201 -6.37 -10.31 20.37
CA ALA A 201 -5.13 -10.13 19.62
C ALA A 201 -4.93 -8.70 19.12
N LEU A 202 -6.01 -8.03 18.69
CA LEU A 202 -5.96 -6.61 18.31
C LEU A 202 -5.74 -5.70 19.52
N ASP A 203 -6.50 -5.91 20.61
CA ASP A 203 -6.34 -5.13 21.84
C ASP A 203 -4.92 -5.21 22.39
N ALA A 204 -4.38 -6.43 22.46
CA ALA A 204 -3.01 -6.68 22.89
C ALA A 204 -1.99 -6.00 21.97
N TRP A 205 -2.20 -6.01 20.65
CA TRP A 205 -1.31 -5.32 19.72
C TRP A 205 -1.29 -3.81 19.95
N LEU A 206 -2.46 -3.21 20.14
CA LEU A 206 -2.60 -1.77 20.39
C LEU A 206 -2.05 -1.36 21.77
N TRP A 207 -2.10 -2.26 22.76
CA TRP A 207 -1.62 -1.98 24.11
C TRP A 207 -0.12 -2.24 24.29
N LEU A 208 0.39 -3.37 23.78
CA LEU A 208 1.81 -3.75 23.88
C LEU A 208 2.67 -3.03 22.85
N GLU A 209 2.09 -2.63 21.72
CA GLU A 209 2.78 -2.03 20.58
C GLU A 209 4.03 -2.82 20.15
N PRO A 210 3.95 -4.10 19.73
CA PRO A 210 5.14 -4.87 19.35
C PRO A 210 5.98 -4.22 18.23
N SER A 211 5.36 -3.36 17.43
CA SER A 211 6.01 -2.52 16.42
C SER A 211 5.96 -1.04 16.82
N GLU A 212 7.10 -0.37 16.86
CA GLU A 212 7.20 1.07 17.20
C GLU A 212 6.48 2.00 16.20
N ARG A 213 6.37 1.60 14.92
CA ARG A 213 5.87 2.47 13.83
C ARG A 213 4.73 1.87 13.00
N ALA A 214 4.18 0.73 13.41
CA ALA A 214 3.25 -0.04 12.57
C ALA A 214 2.06 -0.59 13.37
N GLY A 215 1.45 0.25 14.21
CA GLY A 215 0.24 -0.10 14.98
C GLY A 215 -0.91 -0.62 14.09
N GLU A 216 -0.92 -0.26 12.80
CA GLU A 216 -1.90 -0.72 11.82
C GLU A 216 -1.79 -2.21 11.49
N LEU A 217 -0.61 -2.82 11.69
CA LEU A 217 -0.42 -4.26 11.45
C LEU A 217 -1.30 -5.11 12.36
N GLY A 218 -1.61 -4.64 13.57
CA GLY A 218 -2.53 -5.33 14.48
C GLY A 218 -3.91 -5.57 13.85
N PHE A 219 -4.40 -4.60 13.07
CA PHE A 219 -5.67 -4.74 12.35
C PHE A 219 -5.59 -5.80 11.25
N ALA A 220 -4.47 -5.83 10.52
CA ALA A 220 -4.25 -6.84 9.49
C ALA A 220 -4.10 -8.24 10.09
N PHE A 221 -3.38 -8.39 11.21
CA PHE A 221 -3.24 -9.69 11.88
C PHE A 221 -4.54 -10.16 12.52
N SER A 222 -5.31 -9.27 13.15
CA SER A 222 -6.65 -9.58 13.66
C SER A 222 -7.59 -10.05 12.54
N ALA A 223 -7.58 -9.36 11.39
CA ALA A 223 -8.33 -9.80 10.20
C ALA A 223 -7.84 -11.18 9.69
N THR A 224 -6.54 -11.45 9.73
CA THR A 224 -5.97 -12.75 9.37
C THR A 224 -6.38 -13.85 10.36
N VAL A 225 -6.50 -13.57 11.66
CA VAL A 225 -7.02 -14.53 12.65
C VAL A 225 -8.47 -14.89 12.33
N LEU A 226 -9.32 -13.92 12.00
CA LEU A 226 -10.70 -14.18 11.55
C LEU A 226 -10.76 -15.04 10.29
N ARG A 227 -9.84 -14.81 9.34
CA ARG A 227 -9.71 -15.61 8.12
C ARG A 227 -9.23 -17.03 8.40
N GLN A 228 -8.19 -17.20 9.24
CA GLN A 228 -7.66 -18.51 9.64
C GLN A 228 -8.71 -19.37 10.33
N ARG A 229 -9.59 -18.75 11.11
CA ARG A 229 -10.66 -19.42 11.86
C ARG A 229 -11.95 -19.60 11.06
N GLY A 230 -11.96 -19.26 9.78
CA GLY A 230 -13.07 -19.48 8.86
C GLY A 230 -14.19 -18.42 8.88
N LEU A 231 -14.22 -17.50 9.85
CA LEU A 231 -15.24 -16.44 9.91
C LEU A 231 -15.18 -15.48 8.72
N ALA A 232 -13.97 -15.25 8.18
CA ALA A 232 -13.75 -14.41 7.01
C ALA A 232 -12.91 -15.13 5.95
N ALA A 233 -13.20 -16.40 5.65
CA ALA A 233 -12.39 -17.22 4.75
C ALA A 233 -12.14 -16.57 3.36
N ALA A 234 -13.11 -15.79 2.88
CA ALA A 234 -13.08 -15.20 1.55
C ALA A 234 -12.44 -13.80 1.45
N HIS A 235 -12.12 -13.11 2.54
CA HIS A 235 -11.59 -11.74 2.50
C HIS A 235 -10.88 -11.35 3.80
N LEU A 236 -10.19 -10.20 3.81
CA LEU A 236 -9.71 -9.58 5.05
C LEU A 236 -10.70 -8.51 5.51
N PRO A 237 -11.41 -8.68 6.65
CA PRO A 237 -12.37 -7.71 7.15
C PRO A 237 -11.75 -6.31 7.36
N ALA A 238 -12.53 -5.26 7.07
CA ALA A 238 -12.13 -3.87 7.25
C ALA A 238 -12.45 -3.38 8.68
N ILE A 239 -11.67 -3.87 9.66
CA ILE A 239 -11.88 -3.63 11.09
C ILE A 239 -11.72 -2.15 11.46
N GLY A 240 -10.70 -1.48 10.92
CA GLY A 240 -10.46 -0.05 11.14
C GLY A 240 -11.64 0.80 10.67
N LEU A 241 -12.29 0.41 9.57
CA LEU A 241 -13.53 1.06 9.12
C LEU A 241 -14.66 0.93 10.14
N GLY A 242 -14.81 -0.26 10.72
CA GLY A 242 -15.78 -0.51 11.80
C GLY A 242 -15.56 0.42 13.00
N LEU A 243 -14.32 0.60 13.44
CA LEU A 243 -13.99 1.53 14.52
C LEU A 243 -14.26 2.99 14.15
N ARG A 244 -13.94 3.38 12.92
CA ARG A 244 -14.15 4.75 12.45
C ARG A 244 -15.63 5.12 12.35
N ARG A 245 -16.48 4.18 11.91
CA ARG A 245 -17.93 4.36 11.80
C ARG A 245 -18.64 4.23 13.15
N GLY A 246 -18.15 3.34 14.00
CA GLY A 246 -18.68 3.12 15.33
C GLY A 246 -18.50 4.32 16.27
N LYS A 247 -19.26 4.30 17.38
CA LYS A 247 -19.15 5.31 18.44
C LYS A 247 -17.98 5.05 19.40
N PHE A 248 -17.51 3.81 19.46
CA PHE A 248 -16.44 3.40 20.36
C PHE A 248 -15.11 4.06 19.98
N ARG A 249 -14.34 4.48 20.98
CA ARG A 249 -12.99 5.02 20.83
C ARG A 249 -12.08 4.24 21.77
N TRP A 250 -11.13 3.53 21.18
CA TRP A 250 -10.18 2.72 21.94
C TRP A 250 -9.22 3.62 22.71
N SER A 251 -8.94 3.27 23.96
CA SER A 251 -7.95 3.94 24.80
C SER A 251 -7.31 2.93 25.76
N PRO A 252 -5.98 3.00 25.99
CA PRO A 252 -5.31 2.09 26.92
C PRO A 252 -5.78 2.25 28.36
N HIS A 253 -6.38 3.39 28.73
CA HIS A 253 -6.89 3.68 30.07
C HIS A 253 -8.26 3.03 30.37
N GLN A 254 -8.94 2.52 29.35
CA GLN A 254 -10.21 1.81 29.55
C GLN A 254 -9.95 0.40 30.09
N VAL A 255 -10.88 -0.13 30.89
CA VAL A 255 -10.81 -1.53 31.34
C VAL A 255 -10.94 -2.50 30.16
N LEU A 256 -10.25 -3.65 30.25
CA LEU A 256 -10.17 -4.64 29.16
C LEU A 256 -11.55 -5.03 28.59
N GLY A 257 -12.54 -5.28 29.46
CA GLY A 257 -13.89 -5.65 29.02
C GLY A 257 -14.56 -4.62 28.12
N VAL A 258 -14.35 -3.32 28.38
CA VAL A 258 -14.88 -2.23 27.55
C VAL A 258 -14.15 -2.15 26.22
N ARG A 259 -12.81 -2.31 26.23
CA ARG A 259 -12.02 -2.30 24.99
C ARG A 259 -12.41 -3.45 24.07
N VAL A 260 -12.46 -4.66 24.60
CA VAL A 260 -12.82 -5.87 23.85
C VAL A 260 -14.26 -5.79 23.33
N ALA A 261 -15.22 -5.37 24.14
CA ALA A 261 -16.61 -5.18 23.70
C ALA A 261 -16.70 -4.13 22.57
N GLY A 262 -15.94 -3.04 22.68
CA GLY A 262 -15.85 -2.02 21.64
C GLY A 262 -15.26 -2.53 20.32
N LEU A 263 -14.20 -3.35 20.38
CA LEU A 263 -13.60 -4.00 19.21
C LEU A 263 -14.55 -5.00 18.56
N LEU A 264 -15.28 -5.80 19.35
CA LEU A 264 -16.32 -6.70 18.83
C LEU A 264 -17.44 -5.92 18.13
N GLY A 265 -17.86 -4.79 18.70
CA GLY A 265 -18.79 -3.87 18.05
C GLY A 265 -18.26 -3.34 16.71
N ALA A 266 -16.97 -3.01 16.64
CA ALA A 266 -16.33 -2.61 15.40
C ALA A 266 -16.33 -3.73 14.34
N PHE A 267 -16.16 -5.00 14.74
CA PHE A 267 -16.25 -6.12 13.80
C PHE A 267 -17.65 -6.24 13.21
N ALA A 268 -18.69 -6.05 14.03
CA ALA A 268 -20.08 -6.06 13.57
C ALA A 268 -20.36 -4.90 12.60
N GLU A 269 -19.90 -3.69 12.92
CA GLU A 269 -20.02 -2.52 12.02
C GLU A 269 -19.27 -2.72 10.69
N ALA A 270 -18.07 -3.31 10.74
CA ALA A 270 -17.30 -3.64 9.55
C ALA A 270 -18.04 -4.64 8.65
N ALA A 271 -18.64 -5.68 9.25
CA ALA A 271 -19.43 -6.67 8.52
C ALA A 271 -20.70 -6.06 7.92
N ALA A 272 -21.43 -5.23 8.68
CA ALA A 272 -22.63 -4.55 8.21
C ALA A 272 -22.34 -3.59 7.04
N PHE A 273 -21.22 -2.87 7.11
CA PHE A 273 -20.75 -2.05 6.00
C PHE A 273 -20.39 -2.90 4.78
N GLY A 274 -19.63 -3.98 4.96
CA GLY A 274 -19.25 -4.88 3.87
C GLY A 274 -20.46 -5.47 3.14
N GLN A 275 -21.51 -5.84 3.87
CA GLN A 275 -22.78 -6.29 3.28
C GLN A 275 -23.44 -5.18 2.46
N SER A 276 -23.55 -3.97 3.03
CA SER A 276 -24.13 -2.81 2.34
C SER A 276 -23.37 -2.45 1.05
N ASP A 277 -22.03 -2.57 1.05
CA ASP A 277 -21.20 -2.34 -0.13
C ASP A 277 -21.42 -3.43 -1.20
N LEU A 278 -21.48 -4.70 -0.80
CA LEU A 278 -21.81 -5.81 -1.70
C LEU A 278 -23.20 -5.65 -2.35
N ASP A 279 -24.19 -5.21 -1.58
CA ASP A 279 -25.54 -4.95 -2.09
C ASP A 279 -25.53 -3.78 -3.08
N ARG A 280 -24.77 -2.71 -2.78
CA ARG A 280 -24.57 -1.57 -3.70
C ARG A 280 -23.93 -2.01 -5.01
N LEU A 281 -22.87 -2.83 -4.96
CA LEU A 281 -22.19 -3.35 -6.14
C LEU A 281 -23.10 -4.27 -6.97
N SER A 282 -23.87 -5.12 -6.30
CA SER A 282 -24.82 -6.03 -6.95
C SER A 282 -25.95 -5.27 -7.65
N LEU A 283 -26.47 -4.22 -7.01
CA LEU A 283 -27.47 -3.33 -7.60
C LEU A 283 -26.90 -2.57 -8.79
N ALA A 284 -25.71 -1.96 -8.64
CA ALA A 284 -25.05 -1.23 -9.73
C ALA A 284 -24.82 -2.13 -10.95
N ARG A 285 -24.37 -3.38 -10.74
CA ARG A 285 -24.24 -4.39 -11.79
C ARG A 285 -25.57 -4.64 -12.50
N THR A 286 -26.63 -4.88 -11.74
CA THR A 286 -27.97 -5.17 -12.28
C THR A 286 -28.50 -4.02 -13.13
N VAL A 287 -28.36 -2.77 -12.63
CA VAL A 287 -28.82 -1.57 -13.35
C VAL A 287 -28.04 -1.36 -14.64
N MET A 288 -26.72 -1.55 -14.64
CA MET A 288 -25.89 -1.44 -15.84
C MET A 288 -26.19 -2.56 -16.86
N LEU A 289 -26.41 -3.80 -16.41
CA LEU A 289 -26.71 -4.92 -17.30
C LEU A 289 -28.04 -4.77 -18.04
N ARG A 290 -29.04 -4.11 -17.45
CA ARG A 290 -30.30 -3.78 -18.17
C ARG A 290 -30.07 -2.95 -19.42
N ARG A 291 -29.01 -2.14 -19.48
CA ARG A 291 -28.64 -1.37 -20.69
C ARG A 291 -27.99 -2.24 -21.77
N CYS A 292 -27.53 -3.44 -21.41
CA CYS A 292 -26.87 -4.39 -22.31
C CYS A 292 -27.85 -5.30 -23.05
N GLU A 293 -29.07 -5.52 -22.53
CA GLU A 293 -30.05 -6.50 -23.04
C GLU A 293 -30.45 -6.29 -24.52
N LYS A 294 -30.45 -5.04 -25.00
CA LYS A 294 -30.82 -4.69 -26.39
C LYS A 294 -29.62 -4.60 -27.34
N ARG A 295 -28.42 -5.01 -26.91
CA ARG A 295 -27.18 -4.86 -27.69
C ARG A 295 -26.84 -6.13 -28.47
N ARG A 296 -26.04 -5.96 -29.53
CA ARG A 296 -25.58 -7.05 -30.40
C ARG A 296 -24.72 -8.04 -29.61
N GLY A 297 -24.79 -9.33 -29.94
CA GLY A 297 -24.05 -10.39 -29.24
C GLY A 297 -22.51 -10.22 -29.20
N ASN A 298 -21.93 -9.46 -30.14
CA ASN A 298 -20.50 -9.16 -30.17
C ASN A 298 -20.10 -7.93 -29.33
N SER A 299 -21.03 -7.34 -28.57
CA SER A 299 -20.74 -6.15 -27.76
C SER A 299 -19.98 -6.52 -26.49
N LYS A 300 -18.85 -5.83 -26.25
CA LYS A 300 -18.06 -5.92 -25.02
C LYS A 300 -18.63 -5.08 -23.86
N LEU A 301 -19.86 -4.58 -24.00
CA LEU A 301 -20.49 -3.72 -22.99
C LEU A 301 -20.74 -4.46 -21.67
N ALA A 302 -21.21 -5.71 -21.72
CA ALA A 302 -21.40 -6.51 -20.51
C ALA A 302 -20.07 -6.78 -19.80
N GLU A 303 -18.99 -7.03 -20.55
CA GLU A 303 -17.64 -7.20 -19.99
C GLU A 303 -17.10 -5.89 -19.37
N LEU A 304 -17.46 -4.73 -19.93
CA LEU A 304 -17.16 -3.43 -19.31
C LEU A 304 -17.91 -3.24 -17.98
N VAL A 305 -19.17 -3.64 -17.91
CA VAL A 305 -19.95 -3.61 -16.65
C VAL A 305 -19.29 -4.49 -15.59
N ASP A 306 -18.90 -5.69 -15.98
CA ASP A 306 -18.22 -6.62 -15.09
C ASP A 306 -16.85 -6.06 -14.63
N LEU A 307 -16.12 -5.34 -15.50
CA LEU A 307 -14.89 -4.63 -15.13
C LEU A 307 -15.14 -3.58 -14.03
N PHE A 308 -16.18 -2.76 -14.16
CA PHE A 308 -16.58 -1.78 -13.13
C PHE A 308 -16.90 -2.41 -11.77
N VAL A 309 -17.50 -3.60 -11.78
CA VAL A 309 -17.79 -4.33 -10.55
C VAL A 309 -16.51 -4.88 -9.94
N SER A 310 -15.60 -5.40 -10.76
CA SER A 310 -14.37 -6.07 -10.31
C SER A 310 -13.23 -5.15 -9.89
N SER A 311 -13.24 -3.88 -10.29
CA SER A 311 -12.18 -2.92 -9.98
C SER A 311 -12.75 -1.66 -9.34
N PRO A 312 -12.08 -1.09 -8.31
CA PRO A 312 -12.54 0.13 -7.64
C PRO A 312 -12.55 1.33 -8.60
N LEU A 313 -11.63 1.32 -9.57
CA LEU A 313 -11.43 2.38 -10.53
C LEU A 313 -11.22 1.81 -11.93
N VAL A 314 -11.86 2.42 -12.93
CA VAL A 314 -11.75 2.05 -14.35
C VAL A 314 -11.49 3.30 -15.19
N THR A 315 -10.48 3.23 -16.05
CA THR A 315 -10.20 4.24 -17.08
C THR A 315 -10.48 3.71 -18.47
N VAL A 316 -10.57 4.62 -19.45
CA VAL A 316 -10.69 4.25 -20.86
C VAL A 316 -9.54 3.34 -21.28
N GLN A 317 -8.30 3.66 -20.90
CA GLN A 317 -7.11 2.90 -21.30
C GLN A 317 -7.05 1.53 -20.62
N LEU A 318 -7.38 1.46 -19.32
CA LEU A 318 -7.45 0.19 -18.59
C LEU A 318 -8.51 -0.73 -19.21
N ALA A 319 -9.70 -0.19 -19.50
CA ALA A 319 -10.78 -0.93 -20.12
C ALA A 319 -10.42 -1.38 -21.54
N ALA A 320 -9.80 -0.52 -22.35
CA ALA A 320 -9.36 -0.85 -23.69
C ALA A 320 -8.37 -2.03 -23.69
N ALA A 321 -7.38 -1.98 -22.78
CA ALA A 321 -6.39 -3.04 -22.61
C ALA A 321 -7.02 -4.36 -22.10
N ARG A 322 -7.88 -4.30 -21.07
CA ARG A 322 -8.54 -5.47 -20.48
C ARG A 322 -9.52 -6.14 -21.44
N LEU A 323 -10.29 -5.35 -22.19
CA LEU A 323 -11.32 -5.84 -23.11
C LEU A 323 -10.79 -6.11 -24.52
N LYS A 324 -9.53 -5.77 -24.80
CA LYS A 324 -8.87 -5.88 -26.12
C LYS A 324 -9.65 -5.16 -27.22
N VAL A 325 -10.08 -3.92 -26.93
CA VAL A 325 -10.81 -3.05 -27.87
C VAL A 325 -10.12 -1.69 -27.96
N THR A 326 -10.47 -0.89 -28.97
CA THR A 326 -9.92 0.46 -29.10
C THR A 326 -10.45 1.39 -28.01
N PRO A 327 -9.67 2.42 -27.58
CA PRO A 327 -10.16 3.42 -26.62
C PRO A 327 -11.45 4.11 -27.06
N GLN A 328 -11.61 4.37 -28.36
CA GLN A 328 -12.82 4.98 -28.92
C GLN A 328 -14.05 4.06 -28.78
N ALA A 329 -13.88 2.74 -28.89
CA ALA A 329 -14.96 1.79 -28.63
C ALA A 329 -15.36 1.82 -27.15
N VAL A 330 -14.42 1.95 -26.22
CA VAL A 330 -14.72 2.12 -24.80
C VAL A 330 -15.49 3.41 -24.55
N GLU A 331 -15.08 4.54 -25.13
CA GLU A 331 -15.83 5.80 -25.00
C GLU A 331 -17.26 5.70 -25.52
N ALA A 332 -17.48 4.99 -26.62
CA ALA A 332 -18.83 4.70 -27.12
C ALA A 332 -19.63 3.83 -26.13
N MET A 333 -19.02 2.79 -25.56
CA MET A 333 -19.64 1.95 -24.52
C MET A 333 -19.99 2.74 -23.25
N LEU A 334 -19.13 3.67 -22.82
CA LEU A 334 -19.41 4.55 -21.67
C LEU A 334 -20.59 5.49 -21.94
N LYS A 335 -20.69 6.03 -23.17
CA LYS A 335 -21.87 6.83 -23.59
C LYS A 335 -23.14 5.97 -23.61
N ASP A 336 -23.03 4.72 -24.03
CA ASP A 336 -24.14 3.75 -24.08
C ASP A 336 -24.69 3.38 -22.69
N LEU A 337 -23.85 3.40 -21.64
CA LEU A 337 -24.29 3.24 -20.25
C LEU A 337 -25.12 4.44 -19.77
N GLY A 338 -24.87 5.64 -20.31
CA GLY A 338 -25.66 6.84 -20.03
C GLY A 338 -25.85 7.08 -18.53
N GLY A 339 -27.09 7.16 -18.06
CA GLY A 339 -27.43 7.42 -16.66
C GLY A 339 -27.06 6.31 -15.67
N SER A 340 -26.65 5.12 -16.13
CA SER A 340 -26.10 4.07 -15.25
C SER A 340 -24.58 4.09 -15.17
N LEU A 341 -23.91 5.08 -15.80
CA LEU A 341 -22.47 5.23 -15.74
C LEU A 341 -22.04 5.57 -14.29
N PRO A 342 -21.05 4.86 -13.72
CA PRO A 342 -20.51 5.18 -12.40
C PRO A 342 -19.95 6.60 -12.32
N ARG A 343 -19.79 7.11 -11.10
CA ARG A 343 -19.32 8.48 -10.87
C ARG A 343 -17.90 8.68 -11.42
N GLU A 344 -17.66 9.80 -12.08
CA GLU A 344 -16.31 10.23 -12.46
C GLU A 344 -15.54 10.74 -11.23
N LEU A 345 -14.31 10.24 -11.05
CA LEU A 345 -13.46 10.56 -9.91
C LEU A 345 -12.42 11.65 -10.22
N THR A 346 -11.97 11.74 -11.48
CA THR A 346 -10.78 12.53 -11.86
C THR A 346 -11.04 13.99 -12.19
N GLY A 347 -12.29 14.42 -12.44
CA GLY A 347 -12.63 15.81 -12.76
C GLY A 347 -11.83 16.46 -13.92
N ARG A 348 -11.17 15.65 -14.77
CA ARG A 348 -10.22 16.08 -15.80
C ARG A 348 -10.86 15.99 -17.18
N LYS A 349 -10.38 16.81 -18.13
CA LYS A 349 -10.76 16.67 -19.55
C LYS A 349 -10.13 15.45 -20.24
N ARG A 350 -8.95 14.99 -19.77
CA ARG A 350 -8.20 13.83 -20.30
C ARG A 350 -7.84 12.87 -19.15
N TYR A 351 -7.69 11.58 -19.45
CA TYR A 351 -7.44 10.52 -18.47
C TYR A 351 -8.54 10.41 -17.41
N ARG A 352 -9.80 10.32 -17.88
CA ARG A 352 -10.95 10.20 -17.00
C ARG A 352 -11.01 8.81 -16.38
N ALA A 353 -11.33 8.78 -15.09
CA ALA A 353 -11.58 7.55 -14.34
C ALA A 353 -12.96 7.57 -13.71
N TRP A 354 -13.59 6.41 -13.69
CA TRP A 354 -14.90 6.20 -13.09
C TRP A 354 -14.82 5.06 -12.08
N GLY A 355 -15.62 5.13 -11.02
CA GLY A 355 -15.62 4.15 -9.95
C GLY A 355 -16.95 4.05 -9.22
N ILE A 356 -17.13 2.95 -8.49
CA ILE A 356 -18.25 2.72 -7.58
C ILE A 356 -17.64 2.65 -6.19
N MET A 357 -17.88 3.68 -5.37
CA MET A 357 -17.30 3.86 -4.03
C MET A 357 -18.38 4.02 -2.97
#